data_AF-A0A817KHZ7-F1
#
_entry.id   AF-A0A817KHZ7-F1
#
_cell.length_a   1.000
_cell.length_b   1.000
_cell.length_c   1.000
_cell.angle_alpha   90.00
_cell.angle_beta   90.00
_cell.angle_gamma   90.00
#
_symmetry.space_group_name_H-M   'P 1'
#
loop_
_entity.id
_entity.type
_entity.pdbx_description
1 polymer ?
#
loop_
_entity_poly.entity_id
_entity_poly.type
_entity_poly.pdbx_seq_one_letter_code
_entity_poly.pdbx_strand_id
1 'polypeptide(L)' 'NLHFRFYNKYFRQIEGVSMGSPVAPIVADLFISNLEEKYILTNKELKIKTWVR' A
#
# COMPACT_ATOMS: atom_id res chain seq x y z
N ASN A 1 -8.06 -4.52 -12.02
CA ASN A 1 -7.78 -4.04 -13.39
C ASN A 1 -6.63 -3.05 -13.30
N LEU A 2 -5.43 -3.38 -13.78
CA LEU A 2 -4.20 -2.56 -13.67
C LEU A 2 -4.02 -1.57 -14.83
N HIS A 3 -4.96 -1.54 -15.77
CA HIS A 3 -4.88 -0.69 -16.94
C HIS A 3 -5.69 0.59 -16.71
N PHE A 4 -5.14 1.73 -17.11
CA PHE A 4 -5.81 3.02 -17.07
C PHE A 4 -5.57 3.80 -18.36
N ARG A 5 -6.42 4.78 -18.63
CA ARG A 5 -6.34 5.65 -19.81
C ARG A 5 -6.04 7.08 -19.37
N PHE A 6 -5.05 7.70 -19.99
CA PHE A 6 -4.67 9.09 -19.74
C PHE A 6 -4.26 9.77 -21.05
N TYR A 7 -4.78 10.97 -21.32
CA TYR A 7 -4.63 11.66 -22.62
C TYR A 7 -4.80 10.74 -23.84
N ASN A 8 -5.86 9.93 -23.83
CA ASN A 8 -6.19 8.98 -24.88
C ASN A 8 -5.14 7.88 -25.15
N LYS A 9 -4.17 7.70 -24.25
CA LYS A 9 -3.17 6.63 -24.27
C LYS A 9 -3.46 5.61 -23.16
N TYR A 10 -3.16 4.35 -23.44
CA TYR A 10 -3.31 3.26 -22.49
C TYR A 10 -2.01 3.01 -21.74
N PHE A 11 -2.13 2.83 -20.44
CA PHE A 11 -1.01 2.54 -19.56
C PHE A 11 -1.35 1.35 -18.67
N ARG A 12 -0.32 0.63 -18.27
CA ARG A 12 -0.42 -0.44 -17.28
C ARG A 12 0.37 -0.01 -16.05
N GLN A 13 -0.28 -0.02 -14.90
CA GLN A 13 0.40 0.12 -13.63
C GLN A 13 1.22 -1.16 -13.37
N ILE A 14 2.52 -0.99 -13.19
CA ILE A 14 3.46 -2.10 -12.99
C ILE A 14 3.57 -2.45 -11.50
N GLU A 15 3.49 -1.43 -10.63
CA GLU A 15 3.70 -1.57 -9.19
C GLU A 15 2.58 -0.91 -8.38
N GLY A 16 2.25 -1.53 -7.24
CA GLY A 16 1.20 -1.08 -6.34
C GLY A 16 -0.21 -1.48 -6.80
N VAL A 17 -1.21 -0.93 -6.11
CA VAL A 17 -2.63 -1.19 -6.39
C VAL A 17 -3.24 -0.04 -7.18
N SER A 18 -4.18 -0.36 -8.06
CA SER A 18 -4.87 0.65 -8.87
C SER A 18 -5.77 1.54 -8.00
N MET A 19 -5.48 2.83 -7.98
CA MET A 19 -6.30 3.83 -7.30
C MET A 19 -7.74 3.80 -7.86
N GLY A 20 -8.74 3.73 -6.98
CA GLY A 20 -10.16 3.64 -7.36
C GLY A 20 -10.68 2.22 -7.59
N SER A 21 -9.83 1.19 -7.49
CA SER A 21 -10.34 -0.19 -7.39
C SER A 21 -11.01 -0.42 -6.03
N PRO A 22 -12.19 -1.05 -5.97
CA PRO A 22 -12.85 -1.35 -4.70
C PRO A 22 -12.02 -2.29 -3.79
N VAL A 23 -11.09 -3.05 -4.38
CA VAL A 23 -10.23 -4.00 -3.65
C VAL A 23 -8.89 -3.36 -3.23
N ALA A 24 -8.52 -2.21 -3.81
CA ALA A 24 -7.24 -1.56 -3.53
C ALA A 24 -7.06 -1.17 -2.04
N PRO A 25 -8.06 -0.61 -1.34
CA PRO A 25 -7.91 -0.24 0.07
C PRO A 25 -7.57 -1.44 0.96
N ILE A 26 -8.29 -2.56 0.82
CA ILE A 26 -8.08 -3.76 1.64
C ILE A 26 -6.67 -4.35 1.42
N VAL A 27 -6.22 -4.40 0.16
CA VAL A 27 -4.89 -4.91 -0.15
C VAL A 27 -3.79 -3.99 0.38
N ALA A 28 -3.99 -2.67 0.27
CA ALA A 28 -3.07 -1.69 0.85
C ALA A 28 -3.01 -1.80 2.38
N ASP A 29 -4.17 -1.98 3.03
CA ASP A 29 -4.26 -2.16 4.47
C ASP A 29 -3.51 -3.41 4.93
N LEU A 30 -3.70 -4.54 4.26
CA LEU A 30 -2.99 -5.78 4.56
C LEU A 30 -1.47 -5.64 4.39
N PHE A 31 -1.03 -4.93 3.35
CA PHE A 31 0.38 -4.69 3.11
C PHE A 31 1.01 -3.83 4.22
N ILE A 32 0.34 -2.74 4.62
CA ILE A 32 0.81 -1.87 5.70
C ILE A 32 0.84 -2.61 7.04
N SER A 33 -0.19 -3.39 7.39
CA SER A 33 -0.20 -4.17 8.63
C SER A 33 0.98 -5.16 8.70
N ASN A 34 1.34 -5.81 7.59
CA ASN A 34 2.51 -6.68 7.54
C ASN A 34 3.82 -5.90 7.77
N LEU A 35 3.96 -4.71 7.17
CA LEU A 35 5.13 -3.87 7.39
C LEU A 35 5.24 -3.37 8.83
N GLU A 36 4.11 -2.98 9.43
CA GLU A 36 4.04 -2.54 10.83
C GLU A 36 4.51 -3.66 11.76
N GLU A 37 3.99 -4.88 11.59
CA GLU A 37 4.40 -6.04 12.38
C GLU A 37 5.90 -6.33 12.22
N LYS A 38 6.35 -6.42 10.96
CA LYS A 38 7.71 -6.86 10.63
C LYS A 38 8.78 -5.86 11.03
N TYR A 39 8.51 -4.56 10.93
CA TYR A 39 9.55 -3.54 11.06
C TYR A 39 9.34 -2.59 12.22
N ILE A 40 8.09 -2.30 12.59
CA ILE A 40 7.78 -1.32 13.65
C ILE A 40 7.63 -2.03 14.99
N LEU A 41 6.80 -3.07 15.08
CA LEU A 41 6.56 -3.80 16.32
C LEU A 41 7.76 -4.68 16.73
N THR A 42 8.47 -5.23 15.74
CA THR A 42 9.65 -6.07 15.99
C THR A 42 10.87 -5.26 16.45
N ASN A 43 11.03 -4.00 16.01
CA ASN A 43 12.15 -3.13 16.40
C ASN A 43 11.76 -2.14 17.50
N LYS A 44 11.76 -2.59 18.76
CA LYS A 44 11.51 -1.73 19.95
C LYS A 44 12.54 -0.61 20.16
N GLU A 45 13.67 -0.65 19.47
CA GLU A 45 14.72 0.38 19.58
C GLU A 45 14.39 1.67 18.81
N LEU A 46 13.43 1.61 17.89
CA LEU A 46 12.92 2.81 17.22
C LEU A 46 12.12 3.63 18.24
N LYS A 47 12.77 4.59 18.91
CA LYS A 47 12.14 5.61 19.78
C LYS A 47 11.29 6.61 19.00
N ILE A 48 10.59 6.14 17.98
CA ILE A 48 9.73 6.94 17.13
C ILE A 48 8.31 6.79 17.69
N LYS A 49 7.67 7.91 18.06
CA LYS A 49 6.23 7.90 18.36
C LYS A 49 5.48 7.54 17.08
N THR A 50 5.05 6.29 16.99
CA THR A 50 4.27 5.79 15.87
C THR A 50 2.84 5.51 16.33
N TRP A 51 1.89 5.77 15.44
CA TRP A 51 0.54 5.28 15.59
C TRP A 51 0.44 4.02 14.73
N VAL A 52 0.43 2.88 15.40
CA VAL A 52 0.20 1.57 14.76
C VAL A 52 -1.30 1.33 14.81
N ARG A 53 -1.83 0.66 13.79
CA ARG A 53 -3.25 0.30 13.75
C ARG A 53 -3.63 -0.72 14.81
#